data_AF-A0A670Y2S9-F1
#
_entry.id   AF-A0A670Y2S9-F1
#
_cell.length_a   1.000
_cell.length_b   1.000
_cell.length_c   1.000
_cell.angle_alpha   90.00
_cell.angle_beta   90.00
_cell.angle_gamma   90.00
#
_symmetry.space_group_name_H-M   'P 1'
#
loop_
_entity.id
_entity.type
_entity.pdbx_description
1 polymer ?
#
loop_
_entity_poly.entity_id
_entity_poly.type
_entity_poly.pdbx_seq_one_letter_code
_entity_poly.pdbx_strand_id
1 'polypeptide(L)'
;PGCAWCKKRNFTKIGEPDSVRCNTKQQLLEKGCDGNIIFPESFVHPVSSDQSNTKKQIYPEEVRLHLRPEQPAVFNVTFQRGEDYPIDLYYLMDLSFSMDDDLQIVKKLGGDLLKALQSITKRARIGFGAFVDKTVLPFVNTHPEKLQNPCPTKETKCQPPFAFRHVLSLTDDIQSFKEEVGKQHISGNLDAPEGGLDAMMQAAVCEKKIGWKNVTRLLVYTTDDGFHFAGDGKLGAILTPFDGQCHLEDNMYKKSNEYDYPSVGQLIQKLKENNIQPIFAVTKKVYNTYEKLSKMIPKSAVGELQENSNNIVQLIQRAYDDLSSKIILEHSSVPSSIKISYDSFCLNQVHTKNQPRGECDNVKIKDKITFQVQITATSCVENQTLTLQPLGFTDFTTVRIHSRCNCECDEELPSKSDCNGQGNINCGICR
;
A
#
# COMPACT_ATOMS: atom_id res chain seq x y z
N PRO A 1 8.11 16.60 27.77
CA PRO A 1 6.67 16.79 28.07
C PRO A 1 6.31 17.36 29.46
N GLY A 2 7.10 17.14 30.52
CA GLY A 2 6.71 17.49 31.90
C GLY A 2 6.80 18.98 32.30
N CYS A 3 7.34 19.84 31.44
CA CYS A 3 7.51 21.27 31.73
C CYS A 3 6.15 21.99 31.76
N ALA A 4 6.00 22.99 32.60
CA ALA A 4 4.84 23.86 32.70
C ALA A 4 5.34 25.30 32.88
N TRP A 5 4.48 26.28 32.63
CA TRP A 5 4.84 27.69 32.70
C TRP A 5 3.92 28.47 33.64
N CYS A 6 4.49 29.28 34.53
CA CYS A 6 3.71 30.15 35.41
C CYS A 6 3.45 31.54 34.78
N LYS A 7 2.19 31.83 34.43
CA LYS A 7 1.77 33.13 33.89
C LYS A 7 1.44 34.19 34.95
N LYS A 8 1.56 33.86 36.24
CA LYS A 8 1.25 34.79 37.34
C LYS A 8 2.14 36.03 37.26
N ARG A 9 1.53 37.22 37.29
CA ARG A 9 2.26 38.50 37.36
C ARG A 9 3.04 38.60 38.66
N ASN A 10 4.21 39.23 38.64
CA ASN A 10 5.10 39.39 39.80
C ASN A 10 5.43 38.07 40.52
N PHE A 11 5.51 36.95 39.78
CA PHE A 11 5.87 35.64 40.33
C PHE A 11 7.38 35.54 40.63
N THR A 12 8.20 36.15 39.79
CA THR A 12 9.66 36.17 39.96
C THR A 12 10.07 37.22 40.99
N LYS A 13 10.92 36.83 41.94
CA LYS A 13 11.45 37.76 42.95
C LYS A 13 12.60 38.58 42.39
N ILE A 14 12.92 39.69 43.06
CA ILE A 14 14.07 40.53 42.70
C ILE A 14 15.34 39.67 42.72
N GLY A 15 16.06 39.64 41.61
CA GLY A 15 17.28 38.85 41.43
C GLY A 15 17.07 37.42 40.92
N GLU A 16 15.83 36.94 40.80
CA GLU A 16 15.54 35.63 40.18
C GLU A 16 15.36 35.75 38.66
N PRO A 17 15.89 34.80 37.87
CA PRO A 17 15.65 34.77 36.44
C PRO A 17 14.23 34.30 36.10
N ASP A 18 13.68 34.76 34.98
CA ASP A 18 12.38 34.31 34.47
C ASP A 18 12.34 32.82 34.09
N SER A 19 13.49 32.15 33.97
CA SER A 19 13.55 30.69 33.81
C SER A 19 12.90 29.93 34.97
N VAL A 20 12.78 30.55 36.16
CA VAL A 20 12.09 29.97 37.33
C VAL A 20 10.58 29.75 37.08
N ARG A 21 9.99 30.48 36.13
CA ARG A 21 8.59 30.30 35.71
C ARG A 21 8.37 28.99 34.95
N CYS A 22 9.43 28.37 34.42
CA CYS A 22 9.37 27.08 33.74
C CYS A 22 9.77 25.96 34.70
N ASN A 23 8.81 25.14 35.12
CA ASN A 23 9.09 23.97 35.97
C ASN A 23 7.98 22.91 35.87
N THR A 24 8.05 21.80 36.60
CA THR A 24 6.95 20.83 36.71
C THR A 24 5.72 21.48 37.36
N LYS A 25 4.51 20.97 37.05
CA LYS A 25 3.26 21.47 37.67
C LYS A 25 3.36 21.51 39.20
N GLN A 26 3.89 20.44 39.79
CA GLN A 26 4.03 20.32 41.24
C GLN A 26 4.94 21.42 41.83
N GLN A 27 6.13 21.63 41.27
CA GLN A 27 7.06 22.65 41.78
C GLN A 27 6.52 24.07 41.59
N LEU A 28 5.74 24.32 40.54
CA LEU A 28 5.09 25.63 40.36
C LEU A 28 3.98 25.88 41.38
N LEU A 29 3.21 24.84 41.75
CA LEU A 29 2.22 24.94 42.83
C LEU A 29 2.90 25.17 44.18
N GLU A 30 3.98 24.45 44.49
CA GLU A 30 4.77 24.66 45.71
C GLU A 30 5.37 26.08 45.80
N LYS A 31 5.66 26.70 44.66
CA LYS A 31 6.10 28.11 44.57
C LYS A 31 4.95 29.14 44.57
N GLY A 32 3.70 28.70 44.72
CA GLY A 32 2.53 29.58 44.81
C GLY A 32 1.98 30.07 43.47
N CYS A 33 2.17 29.31 42.39
CA CYS A 33 1.56 29.57 41.08
C CYS A 33 0.16 28.96 40.93
N ASP A 34 -0.74 29.20 41.88
CA ASP A 34 -2.09 28.63 41.81
C ASP A 34 -2.93 29.28 40.71
N GLY A 35 -3.67 28.47 39.94
CA GLY A 35 -4.58 28.92 38.88
C GLY A 35 -3.93 29.58 37.65
N ASN A 36 -2.60 29.72 37.63
CA ASN A 36 -1.86 30.44 36.60
C ASN A 36 -0.83 29.56 35.88
N ILE A 37 -0.99 28.24 35.96
CA ILE A 37 -0.09 27.28 35.30
C ILE A 37 -0.60 27.02 33.89
N ILE A 38 0.25 27.31 32.91
CA ILE A 38 0.08 26.96 31.52
C ILE A 38 0.72 25.60 31.30
N PHE A 39 -0.09 24.65 30.88
CA PHE A 39 0.35 23.33 30.51
C PHE A 39 -0.49 22.86 29.32
N PRO A 40 -0.10 23.22 28.09
CA PRO A 40 -0.82 22.77 26.92
C PRO A 40 -0.71 21.25 26.84
N GLU A 41 -1.79 20.59 26.47
CA GLU A 41 -1.81 19.14 26.25
C GLU A 41 -2.07 18.85 24.78
N SER A 42 -1.53 17.74 24.28
CA SER A 42 -1.89 17.22 22.97
C SER A 42 -3.39 16.89 22.95
N PHE A 43 -4.10 17.29 21.89
CA PHE A 43 -5.52 16.99 21.75
C PHE A 43 -5.90 16.64 20.32
N VAL A 44 -7.06 16.01 20.20
CA VAL A 44 -7.63 15.51 18.94
C VAL A 44 -8.98 16.17 18.74
N HIS A 45 -9.19 16.77 17.58
CA HIS A 45 -10.50 17.16 17.08
C HIS A 45 -10.88 16.25 15.92
N PRO A 46 -11.76 15.26 16.13
CA PRO A 46 -12.37 14.55 15.02
C PRO A 46 -13.26 15.55 14.28
N VAL A 47 -13.04 15.72 12.97
CA VAL A 47 -13.97 16.49 12.16
C VAL A 47 -15.20 15.62 11.97
N SER A 48 -16.36 16.11 12.42
CA SER A 48 -17.63 15.40 12.27
C SER A 48 -17.83 15.01 10.82
N SER A 49 -17.74 13.71 10.54
CA SER A 49 -18.11 13.16 9.25
C SER A 49 -19.62 13.02 9.22
N ASP A 50 -20.21 13.40 8.09
CA ASP A 50 -21.62 13.20 7.84
C ASP A 50 -21.87 11.68 7.77
N GLN A 51 -22.36 11.08 8.86
CA GLN A 51 -22.63 9.64 8.95
C GLN A 51 -23.70 9.16 7.95
N SER A 52 -24.30 10.07 7.19
CA SER A 52 -25.26 9.79 6.11
C SER A 52 -24.62 9.14 4.88
N ASN A 53 -23.29 9.22 4.70
CA ASN A 53 -22.62 8.66 3.54
C ASN A 53 -22.22 7.19 3.77
N THR A 54 -23.20 6.28 3.68
CA THR A 54 -23.09 4.82 3.89
C THR A 54 -22.13 4.06 2.95
N LYS A 55 -21.34 4.76 2.13
CA LYS A 55 -20.46 4.15 1.12
C LYS A 55 -19.02 3.95 1.58
N LYS A 56 -18.55 4.65 2.62
CA LYS A 56 -17.15 4.53 3.08
C LYS A 56 -16.98 3.42 4.10
N GLN A 57 -15.79 2.83 4.12
CA GLN A 57 -15.45 1.72 5.00
C GLN A 57 -14.57 2.13 6.19
N ILE A 58 -14.03 3.36 6.19
CA ILE A 58 -13.13 3.87 7.25
C ILE A 58 -13.64 5.19 7.84
N TYR A 59 -13.54 5.33 9.15
CA TYR A 59 -14.03 6.48 9.90
C TYR A 59 -13.11 6.78 11.10
N PRO A 60 -12.92 8.05 11.50
CA PRO A 60 -13.39 9.27 10.84
C PRO A 60 -12.64 9.53 9.51
N GLU A 61 -13.20 10.38 8.66
CA GLU A 61 -12.56 10.75 7.38
C GLU A 61 -11.44 11.77 7.55
N GLU A 62 -11.58 12.69 8.51
CA GLU A 62 -10.57 13.69 8.83
C GLU A 62 -10.39 13.81 10.36
N VAL A 63 -9.14 13.88 10.78
CA VAL A 63 -8.72 14.11 12.17
C VAL A 63 -7.76 15.29 12.21
N ARG A 64 -7.99 16.23 13.12
CA ARG A 64 -7.06 17.34 13.39
C ARG A 64 -6.36 17.10 14.72
N LEU A 65 -5.04 17.01 14.67
CA LEU A 65 -4.18 16.78 15.82
C LEU A 65 -3.41 18.04 16.15
N HIS A 66 -3.42 18.42 17.43
CA HIS A 66 -2.55 19.46 17.95
C HIS A 66 -1.54 18.78 18.87
N LEU A 67 -0.31 18.63 18.39
CA LEU A 67 0.73 17.86 19.06
C LEU A 67 1.67 18.76 19.86
N ARG A 68 1.75 18.48 21.15
CA ARG A 68 2.83 18.97 21.99
C ARG A 68 4.03 18.00 21.91
N PRO A 69 5.27 18.50 21.79
CA PRO A 69 6.43 17.63 21.72
C PRO A 69 6.52 16.65 22.90
N GLU A 70 6.83 15.39 22.58
CA GLU A 70 6.97 14.27 23.51
C GLU A 70 5.66 13.89 24.25
N GLN A 71 4.50 14.41 23.84
CA GLN A 71 3.19 14.01 24.37
C GLN A 71 2.33 13.38 23.26
N PRO A 72 1.98 12.09 23.38
CA PRO A 72 1.16 11.42 22.36
C PRO A 72 -0.25 12.01 22.29
N ALA A 73 -0.80 12.12 21.08
CA ALA A 73 -2.23 12.22 20.85
C ALA A 73 -2.75 10.86 20.41
N VAL A 74 -3.92 10.47 20.92
CA VAL A 74 -4.51 9.15 20.71
C VAL A 74 -5.92 9.32 20.18
N PHE A 75 -6.25 8.60 19.11
CA PHE A 75 -7.58 8.59 18.52
C PHE A 75 -7.90 7.24 17.90
N ASN A 76 -9.19 6.96 17.72
CA ASN A 76 -9.66 5.71 17.16
C ASN A 76 -10.01 5.87 15.68
N VAL A 77 -9.58 4.91 14.87
CA VAL A 77 -9.98 4.71 13.49
C VAL A 77 -10.77 3.41 13.44
N THR A 78 -12.02 3.49 13.01
CA THR A 78 -12.88 2.33 12.82
C THR A 78 -12.90 1.96 11.34
N PHE A 79 -12.68 0.67 11.07
CA PHE A 79 -12.92 0.09 9.76
C PHE A 79 -14.13 -0.85 9.81
N GLN A 80 -15.04 -0.73 8.86
CA GLN A 80 -16.16 -1.64 8.65
C GLN A 80 -16.14 -2.13 7.20
N ARG A 81 -16.00 -3.44 7.04
CA ARG A 81 -15.97 -4.05 5.70
C ARG A 81 -17.36 -3.95 5.05
N GLY A 82 -17.45 -3.23 3.95
CA GLY A 82 -18.68 -3.06 3.18
C GLY A 82 -18.98 -4.23 2.23
N GLU A 83 -20.23 -4.30 1.77
CA GLU A 83 -20.69 -5.25 0.77
C GLU A 83 -20.41 -4.78 -0.67
N ASP A 84 -20.25 -5.74 -1.58
CA ASP A 84 -20.22 -5.50 -3.03
C ASP A 84 -19.17 -4.46 -3.49
N TYR A 85 -17.96 -4.50 -2.92
CA TYR A 85 -16.88 -3.59 -3.32
C TYR A 85 -16.34 -3.98 -4.71
N PRO A 86 -16.16 -3.05 -5.66
CA PRO A 86 -15.74 -3.39 -7.01
C PRO A 86 -14.34 -4.02 -7.02
N ILE A 87 -14.12 -4.94 -7.96
CA ILE A 87 -12.86 -5.65 -8.14
C ILE A 87 -12.39 -5.49 -9.57
N ASP A 88 -11.13 -5.11 -9.73
CA ASP A 88 -10.39 -5.28 -10.96
C ASP A 88 -9.44 -6.48 -10.78
N LEU A 89 -9.56 -7.47 -11.66
CA LEU A 89 -8.66 -8.62 -11.68
C LEU A 89 -7.87 -8.63 -13.00
N TYR A 90 -6.55 -8.51 -12.90
CA TYR A 90 -5.66 -8.64 -14.05
C TYR A 90 -4.95 -10.00 -14.00
N TYR A 91 -5.24 -10.84 -14.98
CA TYR A 91 -4.66 -12.18 -15.09
C TYR A 91 -3.38 -12.11 -15.90
N LEU A 92 -2.24 -12.38 -15.26
CA LEU A 92 -0.92 -12.32 -15.85
C LEU A 92 -0.35 -13.74 -15.96
N MET A 93 -0.27 -14.24 -17.20
CA MET A 93 0.04 -15.62 -17.50
C MET A 93 1.40 -15.80 -18.16
N ASP A 94 2.17 -16.76 -17.66
CA ASP A 94 3.32 -17.32 -18.34
C ASP A 94 2.89 -18.09 -19.58
N LEU A 95 3.48 -17.76 -20.74
CA LEU A 95 3.25 -18.46 -22.01
C LEU A 95 4.50 -19.20 -22.49
N SER A 96 5.39 -19.59 -21.59
CA SER A 96 6.45 -20.59 -21.84
C SER A 96 5.83 -21.91 -22.33
N PHE A 97 6.65 -22.75 -22.96
CA PHE A 97 6.14 -23.95 -23.65
C PHE A 97 5.45 -24.95 -22.71
N SER A 98 5.87 -25.02 -21.45
CA SER A 98 5.27 -25.92 -20.46
C SER A 98 3.83 -25.55 -20.10
N MET A 99 3.42 -24.30 -20.31
CA MET A 99 2.09 -23.78 -19.99
C MET A 99 1.04 -24.02 -21.11
N ASP A 100 1.32 -24.87 -22.11
CA ASP A 100 0.44 -25.05 -23.28
C ASP A 100 -0.95 -25.59 -22.91
N ASP A 101 -1.02 -26.61 -22.06
CA ASP A 101 -2.28 -27.17 -21.59
C ASP A 101 -3.02 -26.22 -20.63
N ASP A 102 -2.29 -25.51 -19.76
CA ASP A 102 -2.84 -24.42 -18.96
C ASP A 102 -3.49 -23.35 -19.83
N LEU A 103 -2.85 -22.93 -20.93
CA LEU A 103 -3.40 -21.93 -21.85
C LEU A 103 -4.72 -22.40 -22.47
N GLN A 104 -4.82 -23.68 -22.85
CA GLN A 104 -6.07 -24.23 -23.38
C GLN A 104 -7.20 -24.19 -22.35
N ILE A 105 -6.86 -24.32 -21.08
CA ILE A 105 -7.82 -24.31 -19.98
C ILE A 105 -8.23 -22.88 -19.64
N VAL A 106 -7.28 -21.94 -19.55
CA VAL A 106 -7.56 -20.51 -19.35
C VAL A 106 -8.42 -19.93 -20.48
N LYS A 107 -8.17 -20.32 -21.74
CA LYS A 107 -9.03 -19.95 -22.89
C LYS A 107 -10.48 -20.38 -22.72
N LYS A 108 -10.72 -21.55 -22.12
CA LYS A 108 -12.08 -22.05 -21.84
C LYS A 108 -12.68 -21.40 -20.59
N LEU A 109 -11.86 -21.16 -19.57
CA LEU A 109 -12.27 -20.67 -18.25
C LEU A 109 -12.58 -19.18 -18.20
N GLY A 110 -12.22 -18.37 -19.21
CA GLY A 110 -12.44 -16.93 -19.16
C GLY A 110 -13.86 -16.49 -18.77
N GLY A 111 -14.87 -17.20 -19.28
CA GLY A 111 -16.27 -16.95 -18.91
C GLY A 111 -16.62 -17.39 -17.49
N ASP A 112 -16.05 -18.48 -17.01
CA ASP A 112 -16.32 -19.00 -15.67
C ASP A 112 -15.59 -18.20 -14.59
N LEU A 113 -14.39 -17.68 -14.92
CA LEU A 113 -13.62 -16.82 -14.03
C LEU A 113 -14.35 -15.50 -13.76
N LEU A 114 -14.81 -14.79 -14.81
CA LEU A 114 -15.54 -13.54 -14.59
C LEU A 114 -16.89 -13.81 -13.89
N LYS A 115 -17.59 -14.90 -14.19
CA LYS A 115 -18.81 -15.30 -13.45
C LYS A 115 -18.54 -15.57 -11.97
N ALA A 116 -17.45 -16.26 -11.66
CA ALA A 116 -17.05 -16.55 -10.29
C ALA A 116 -16.65 -15.29 -9.50
N LEU A 117 -16.09 -14.28 -10.17
CA LEU A 117 -15.87 -12.96 -9.58
C LEU A 117 -17.19 -12.20 -9.42
N GLN A 118 -18.08 -12.30 -10.40
CA GLN A 118 -19.41 -11.68 -10.37
C GLN A 118 -20.32 -12.25 -9.28
N SER A 119 -20.11 -13.50 -8.84
CA SER A 119 -20.79 -14.05 -7.66
C SER A 119 -20.30 -13.44 -6.34
N ILE A 120 -19.11 -12.84 -6.31
CA ILE A 120 -18.56 -12.14 -5.13
C ILE A 120 -18.99 -10.67 -5.15
N THR A 121 -18.79 -9.97 -6.28
CA THR A 121 -19.22 -8.59 -6.48
C THR A 121 -19.82 -8.41 -7.86
N LYS A 122 -20.92 -7.68 -7.94
CA LYS A 122 -21.58 -7.35 -9.21
C LYS A 122 -20.72 -6.44 -10.11
N ARG A 123 -19.69 -5.80 -9.55
CA ARG A 123 -18.83 -4.82 -10.22
C ARG A 123 -17.41 -5.35 -10.41
N ALA A 124 -17.31 -6.54 -11.00
CA ALA A 124 -16.04 -7.17 -11.35
C ALA A 124 -15.62 -6.84 -12.78
N ARG A 125 -14.34 -6.54 -13.00
CA ARG A 125 -13.70 -6.43 -14.32
C ARG A 125 -12.50 -7.36 -14.41
N ILE A 126 -12.24 -7.85 -15.61
CA ILE A 126 -11.13 -8.75 -15.91
C ILE A 126 -10.26 -8.18 -17.03
N GLY A 127 -8.95 -8.36 -16.90
CA GLY A 127 -7.95 -8.06 -17.92
C GLY A 127 -6.97 -9.22 -18.07
N PHE A 128 -6.20 -9.21 -19.16
CA PHE A 128 -5.24 -10.28 -19.45
C PHE A 128 -3.91 -9.71 -19.94
N GLY A 129 -2.83 -10.28 -19.44
CA GLY A 129 -1.46 -10.06 -19.90
C GLY A 129 -0.73 -11.38 -20.01
N ALA A 130 0.28 -11.41 -20.88
CA ALA A 130 1.13 -12.55 -21.09
C ALA A 130 2.61 -12.16 -20.91
N PHE A 131 3.43 -13.09 -20.46
CA PHE A 131 4.88 -12.91 -20.37
C PHE A 131 5.62 -14.21 -20.71
N VAL A 132 6.91 -14.06 -21.05
CA VAL A 132 7.90 -15.14 -21.16
C VAL A 132 9.18 -14.58 -20.53
N ASP A 133 10.11 -14.08 -21.33
CA ASP A 133 11.35 -13.46 -20.85
C ASP A 133 11.94 -12.43 -21.83
N LYS A 134 13.02 -11.77 -21.41
CA LYS A 134 13.85 -10.87 -22.21
C LYS A 134 14.37 -11.59 -23.46
N THR A 135 14.40 -10.88 -24.57
CA THR A 135 14.65 -11.48 -25.90
C THR A 135 16.13 -11.45 -26.30
N VAL A 136 17.03 -11.64 -25.34
CA VAL A 136 18.48 -11.71 -25.52
C VAL A 136 19.05 -13.00 -24.93
N LEU A 137 20.24 -13.40 -25.38
CA LEU A 137 21.00 -14.47 -24.72
C LEU A 137 21.42 -14.02 -23.31
N PRO A 138 21.49 -14.92 -22.32
CA PRO A 138 21.23 -16.36 -22.40
C PRO A 138 19.76 -16.76 -22.17
N PHE A 139 18.85 -15.80 -21.96
CA PHE A 139 17.45 -16.08 -21.61
C PHE A 139 16.67 -16.72 -22.76
N VAL A 140 16.94 -16.31 -23.99
CA VAL A 140 16.37 -16.94 -25.20
C VAL A 140 17.45 -17.27 -26.22
N ASN A 141 17.19 -18.26 -27.07
CA ASN A 141 18.04 -18.54 -28.21
C ASN A 141 17.83 -17.50 -29.32
N THR A 142 18.82 -16.64 -29.54
CA THR A 142 18.78 -15.54 -30.52
C THR A 142 19.06 -15.95 -31.96
N HIS A 143 19.22 -17.25 -32.25
CA HIS A 143 19.33 -17.73 -33.62
C HIS A 143 18.02 -17.43 -34.39
N PRO A 144 18.07 -16.85 -35.61
CA PRO A 144 16.87 -16.37 -36.31
C PRO A 144 15.73 -17.40 -36.45
N GLU A 145 16.06 -18.67 -36.73
CA GLU A 145 15.06 -19.75 -36.80
C GLU A 145 14.36 -20.01 -35.45
N LYS A 146 15.11 -19.91 -34.33
CA LYS A 146 14.59 -20.12 -32.99
C LYS A 146 13.85 -18.91 -32.44
N LEU A 147 14.19 -17.69 -32.89
CA LEU A 147 13.37 -16.52 -32.63
C LEU A 147 12.02 -16.56 -33.38
N GLN A 148 11.99 -17.14 -34.58
CA GLN A 148 10.73 -17.32 -35.31
C GLN A 148 9.86 -18.45 -34.73
N ASN A 149 10.47 -19.54 -34.29
CA ASN A 149 9.80 -20.63 -33.58
C ASN A 149 10.65 -21.14 -32.40
N PRO A 150 10.39 -20.66 -31.17
CA PRO A 150 11.20 -21.04 -30.00
C PRO A 150 10.93 -22.47 -29.52
N CYS A 151 9.85 -23.10 -29.99
CA CYS A 151 9.42 -24.38 -29.46
C CYS A 151 10.34 -25.56 -29.83
N PRO A 152 10.24 -26.67 -29.06
CA PRO A 152 11.16 -27.80 -29.22
C PRO A 152 11.04 -28.47 -30.60
N THR A 153 9.82 -28.66 -31.08
CA THR A 153 9.49 -29.32 -32.36
C THR A 153 9.10 -28.30 -33.42
N LYS A 154 9.48 -28.55 -34.69
CA LYS A 154 9.20 -27.62 -35.80
C LYS A 154 7.71 -27.62 -36.18
N GLU A 155 7.01 -28.71 -35.87
CA GLU A 155 5.59 -28.93 -36.15
C GLU A 155 4.69 -28.12 -35.22
N THR A 156 5.15 -27.84 -34.00
CA THR A 156 4.43 -27.01 -33.04
C THR A 156 4.67 -25.55 -33.37
N LYS A 157 3.59 -24.84 -33.75
CA LYS A 157 3.65 -23.42 -34.07
C LYS A 157 3.61 -22.60 -32.79
N CYS A 158 4.72 -21.96 -32.47
CA CYS A 158 4.82 -21.03 -31.36
C CYS A 158 5.04 -19.61 -31.84
N GLN A 159 4.59 -18.66 -31.04
CA GLN A 159 4.89 -17.26 -31.29
C GLN A 159 6.33 -16.94 -30.88
N PRO A 160 6.97 -15.93 -31.51
CA PRO A 160 8.28 -15.43 -31.10
C PRO A 160 8.32 -15.09 -29.60
N PRO A 161 9.47 -15.24 -28.92
CA PRO A 161 9.61 -14.89 -27.52
C PRO A 161 9.40 -13.39 -27.29
N PHE A 162 8.91 -13.04 -26.11
CA PHE A 162 8.64 -11.66 -25.71
C PHE A 162 8.64 -11.52 -24.19
N ALA A 163 9.03 -10.34 -23.68
CA ALA A 163 9.07 -10.11 -22.24
C ALA A 163 7.66 -9.94 -21.64
N PHE A 164 6.91 -8.93 -22.09
CA PHE A 164 5.55 -8.68 -21.62
C PHE A 164 4.66 -8.16 -22.75
N ARG A 165 3.45 -8.70 -22.82
CA ARG A 165 2.37 -8.25 -23.70
C ARG A 165 1.12 -7.99 -22.89
N HIS A 166 0.62 -6.76 -22.97
CA HIS A 166 -0.73 -6.43 -22.56
C HIS A 166 -1.71 -6.89 -23.66
N VAL A 167 -2.61 -7.82 -23.34
CA VAL A 167 -3.52 -8.41 -24.34
C VAL A 167 -4.90 -7.77 -24.24
N LEU A 168 -5.42 -7.63 -23.03
CA LEU A 168 -6.77 -7.13 -22.78
C LEU A 168 -6.79 -6.17 -21.59
N SER A 169 -7.24 -4.93 -21.84
CA SER A 169 -7.51 -3.95 -20.79
C SER A 169 -8.71 -4.37 -19.93
N LEU A 170 -8.73 -3.92 -18.67
CA LEU A 170 -9.77 -4.29 -17.70
C LEU A 170 -11.19 -3.94 -18.19
N THR A 171 -11.98 -4.97 -18.48
CA THR A 171 -13.34 -4.91 -19.03
C THR A 171 -14.29 -5.80 -18.25
N ASP A 172 -15.59 -5.51 -18.32
CA ASP A 172 -16.67 -6.39 -17.84
C ASP A 172 -17.26 -7.28 -18.95
N ASP A 173 -16.74 -7.17 -20.19
CA ASP A 173 -17.16 -7.99 -21.31
C ASP A 173 -16.41 -9.35 -21.36
N ILE A 174 -17.16 -10.42 -21.09
CA ILE A 174 -16.69 -11.81 -21.17
C ILE A 174 -16.27 -12.18 -22.59
N GLN A 175 -16.98 -11.67 -23.60
CA GLN A 175 -16.75 -12.08 -24.99
C GLN A 175 -15.41 -11.55 -25.49
N SER A 176 -15.10 -10.27 -25.20
CA SER A 176 -13.77 -9.69 -25.44
C SER A 176 -12.65 -10.52 -24.81
N PHE A 177 -12.82 -11.00 -23.58
CA PHE A 177 -11.81 -11.86 -22.94
C PHE A 177 -11.61 -13.17 -23.70
N LYS A 178 -12.69 -13.88 -24.03
CA LYS A 178 -12.60 -15.15 -24.77
C LYS A 178 -11.94 -14.99 -26.14
N GLU A 179 -12.26 -13.90 -26.84
CA GLU A 179 -11.71 -13.63 -28.16
C GLU A 179 -10.23 -13.25 -28.09
N GLU A 180 -9.84 -12.31 -27.23
CA GLU A 180 -8.45 -11.83 -27.17
C GLU A 180 -7.49 -12.86 -26.55
N VAL A 181 -7.93 -13.60 -25.53
CA VAL A 181 -7.14 -14.70 -24.94
C VAL A 181 -7.10 -15.90 -25.89
N GLY A 182 -8.19 -16.18 -26.61
CA GLY A 182 -8.27 -17.23 -27.62
C GLY A 182 -7.22 -17.08 -28.74
N LYS A 183 -6.87 -15.85 -29.10
CA LYS A 183 -5.85 -15.50 -30.11
C LYS A 183 -4.41 -15.73 -29.65
N GLN A 184 -4.16 -15.89 -28.34
CA GLN A 184 -2.80 -16.08 -27.84
C GLN A 184 -2.31 -17.51 -28.12
N HIS A 185 -1.00 -17.67 -28.31
CA HIS A 185 -0.36 -18.95 -28.57
C HIS A 185 0.80 -19.13 -27.60
N ILE A 186 1.24 -20.37 -27.39
CA ILE A 186 2.42 -20.61 -26.55
C ILE A 186 3.69 -20.11 -27.24
N SER A 187 4.70 -19.81 -26.44
CA SER A 187 6.04 -19.38 -26.85
C SER A 187 7.08 -20.27 -26.17
N GLY A 188 8.31 -19.78 -26.06
CA GLY A 188 9.37 -20.47 -25.33
C GLY A 188 10.63 -19.63 -25.21
N ASN A 189 11.41 -19.96 -24.20
CA ASN A 189 12.70 -19.39 -23.83
C ASN A 189 13.73 -20.54 -23.67
N LEU A 190 14.93 -20.21 -23.21
CA LEU A 190 16.06 -21.12 -23.14
C LEU A 190 16.38 -21.56 -21.70
N ASP A 191 16.39 -20.64 -20.76
CA ASP A 191 16.57 -20.94 -19.34
C ASP A 191 15.23 -21.23 -18.65
N ALA A 192 15.31 -21.56 -17.36
CA ALA A 192 14.16 -22.04 -16.59
C ALA A 192 13.44 -20.95 -15.77
N PRO A 193 14.12 -19.97 -15.13
CA PRO A 193 13.40 -18.85 -14.52
C PRO A 193 12.83 -17.94 -15.61
N GLU A 194 11.71 -17.28 -15.32
CA GLU A 194 11.02 -16.43 -16.29
C GLU A 194 11.13 -14.94 -15.96
N GLY A 195 10.86 -14.09 -16.95
CA GLY A 195 10.87 -12.64 -16.85
C GLY A 195 9.61 -12.04 -16.23
N GLY A 196 8.84 -12.81 -15.45
CA GLY A 196 7.52 -12.39 -14.99
C GLY A 196 7.51 -11.19 -14.05
N LEU A 197 8.61 -10.88 -13.34
CA LEU A 197 8.68 -9.67 -12.51
C LEU A 197 8.69 -8.38 -13.36
N ASP A 198 9.29 -8.39 -14.56
CA ASP A 198 9.18 -7.26 -15.50
C ASP A 198 7.72 -7.02 -15.87
N ALA A 199 6.99 -8.10 -16.14
CA ALA A 199 5.59 -8.05 -16.52
C ALA A 199 4.70 -7.54 -15.37
N MET A 200 4.91 -8.03 -14.14
CA MET A 200 4.22 -7.51 -12.95
C MET A 200 4.48 -6.02 -12.76
N MET A 201 5.73 -5.60 -12.95
CA MET A 201 6.12 -4.21 -12.80
C MET A 201 5.46 -3.32 -13.86
N GLN A 202 5.52 -3.69 -15.14
CA GLN A 202 4.83 -2.96 -16.21
C GLN A 202 3.32 -2.90 -15.98
N ALA A 203 2.69 -4.00 -15.53
CA ALA A 203 1.27 -4.01 -15.18
C ALA A 203 0.93 -3.08 -14.00
N ALA A 204 1.85 -2.89 -13.06
CA ALA A 204 1.66 -1.99 -11.92
C ALA A 204 1.81 -0.52 -12.30
N VAL A 205 2.81 -0.17 -13.13
CA VAL A 205 3.13 1.24 -13.45
C VAL A 205 2.37 1.79 -14.66
N CYS A 206 1.87 0.94 -15.55
CA CYS A 206 1.11 1.33 -16.73
C CYS A 206 -0.39 1.50 -16.46
N GLU A 207 -0.78 2.17 -15.38
CA GLU A 207 -2.17 2.17 -14.87
C GLU A 207 -3.24 2.46 -15.93
N LYS A 208 -3.01 3.50 -16.74
CA LYS A 208 -3.95 3.93 -17.77
C LYS A 208 -4.12 2.93 -18.91
N LYS A 209 -3.05 2.20 -19.26
CA LYS A 209 -3.07 1.21 -20.36
C LYS A 209 -3.74 -0.07 -19.91
N ILE A 210 -3.41 -0.53 -18.70
CA ILE A 210 -4.06 -1.69 -18.10
C ILE A 210 -5.55 -1.41 -17.79
N GLY A 211 -5.87 -0.16 -17.45
CA GLY A 211 -7.23 0.30 -17.17
C GLY A 211 -7.66 0.15 -15.71
N TRP A 212 -6.70 0.20 -14.78
CA TRP A 212 -6.97 0.11 -13.34
C TRP A 212 -7.89 1.24 -12.89
N LYS A 213 -8.98 0.90 -12.20
CA LYS A 213 -9.83 1.88 -11.49
C LYS A 213 -9.34 2.06 -10.06
N ASN A 214 -9.85 3.08 -9.40
CA ASN A 214 -9.65 3.28 -7.97
C ASN A 214 -10.61 2.35 -7.18
N VAL A 215 -10.32 1.06 -7.23
CA VAL A 215 -11.10 -0.03 -6.59
C VAL A 215 -10.12 -1.09 -6.05
N THR A 216 -10.60 -2.24 -5.59
CA THR A 216 -9.72 -3.36 -5.21
C THR A 216 -9.01 -3.89 -6.46
N ARG A 217 -7.68 -3.86 -6.48
CA ARG A 217 -6.86 -4.31 -7.62
C ARG A 217 -6.18 -5.64 -7.27
N LEU A 218 -6.53 -6.70 -7.98
CA LEU A 218 -5.94 -8.03 -7.84
C LEU A 218 -5.12 -8.36 -9.08
N LEU A 219 -3.88 -8.80 -8.91
CA LEU A 219 -3.04 -9.27 -10.00
C LEU A 219 -2.79 -10.76 -9.80
N VAL A 220 -3.38 -11.60 -10.64
CA VAL A 220 -3.13 -13.05 -10.59
C VAL A 220 -1.89 -13.32 -11.42
N TYR A 221 -0.88 -13.94 -10.82
CA TYR A 221 0.37 -14.31 -11.47
C TYR A 221 0.43 -15.83 -11.57
N THR A 222 0.47 -16.37 -12.78
CA THR A 222 0.44 -17.83 -13.03
C THR A 222 1.66 -18.28 -13.82
N THR A 223 2.39 -19.25 -13.27
CA THR A 223 3.57 -19.89 -13.88
C THR A 223 3.83 -21.22 -13.17
N ASP A 224 4.53 -22.12 -13.83
CA ASP A 224 5.05 -23.36 -13.29
C ASP A 224 6.54 -23.28 -12.89
N ASP A 225 7.19 -22.12 -13.11
CA ASP A 225 8.62 -21.95 -12.92
C ASP A 225 9.02 -20.71 -12.08
N GLY A 226 10.35 -20.50 -11.97
CA GLY A 226 10.96 -19.45 -11.16
C GLY A 226 10.79 -18.05 -11.76
N PHE A 227 11.45 -17.06 -11.15
CA PHE A 227 11.47 -15.70 -11.68
C PHE A 227 12.87 -15.08 -11.61
N HIS A 228 13.21 -14.28 -12.61
CA HIS A 228 14.39 -13.42 -12.60
C HIS A 228 14.18 -12.15 -11.78
N PHE A 229 15.29 -11.61 -11.26
CA PHE A 229 15.31 -10.35 -10.52
C PHE A 229 16.60 -9.56 -10.79
N ALA A 230 16.64 -8.30 -10.35
CA ALA A 230 17.77 -7.40 -10.57
C ALA A 230 19.13 -8.06 -10.28
N GLY A 231 20.06 -7.93 -11.21
CA GLY A 231 21.36 -8.59 -11.24
C GLY A 231 21.47 -9.67 -12.32
N ASP A 232 20.37 -10.36 -12.63
CA ASP A 232 20.37 -11.43 -13.63
C ASP A 232 20.58 -10.90 -15.06
N GLY A 233 20.08 -9.70 -15.37
CA GLY A 233 20.27 -9.03 -16.66
C GLY A 233 21.73 -8.80 -17.03
N LYS A 234 22.65 -8.83 -16.06
CA LYS A 234 24.10 -8.78 -16.29
C LYS A 234 24.56 -9.90 -17.22
N LEU A 235 23.93 -11.08 -17.19
CA LEU A 235 24.25 -12.20 -18.07
C LEU A 235 23.97 -11.87 -19.55
N GLY A 236 22.95 -11.05 -19.81
CA GLY A 236 22.63 -10.53 -21.14
C GLY A 236 23.25 -9.17 -21.46
N ALA A 237 24.27 -8.75 -20.70
CA ALA A 237 24.90 -7.43 -20.79
C ALA A 237 23.94 -6.24 -20.58
N ILE A 238 22.85 -6.45 -19.84
CA ILE A 238 21.89 -5.42 -19.46
C ILE A 238 22.26 -4.92 -18.06
N LEU A 239 22.85 -3.73 -17.98
CA LEU A 239 23.41 -3.17 -16.74
C LEU A 239 22.61 -1.98 -16.19
N THR A 240 21.67 -1.45 -16.97
CA THR A 240 20.83 -0.32 -16.57
C THR A 240 19.74 -0.83 -15.63
N PRO A 241 19.65 -0.37 -14.37
CA PRO A 241 18.58 -0.81 -13.47
C PRO A 241 17.20 -0.42 -13.99
N PHE A 242 16.17 -1.20 -13.65
CA PHE A 242 14.78 -0.84 -13.95
C PHE A 242 14.43 0.54 -13.37
N ASP A 243 13.85 1.42 -14.20
CA ASP A 243 13.65 2.83 -13.90
C ASP A 243 12.32 3.15 -13.17
N GLY A 244 11.46 2.15 -12.98
CA GLY A 244 10.17 2.32 -12.29
C GLY A 244 9.05 2.89 -13.17
N GLN A 245 9.24 2.97 -14.50
CA GLN A 245 8.31 3.65 -15.41
C GLN A 245 7.61 2.71 -16.40
N CYS A 246 6.51 3.20 -16.97
CA CYS A 246 5.75 2.50 -17.99
C CYS A 246 6.41 2.62 -19.37
N HIS A 247 6.73 1.49 -19.98
CA HIS A 247 7.42 1.38 -21.28
C HIS A 247 6.66 0.49 -22.28
N LEU A 248 5.34 0.39 -22.12
CA LEU A 248 4.51 -0.28 -23.11
C LEU A 248 4.44 0.55 -24.39
N GLU A 249 4.69 -0.06 -25.53
CA GLU A 249 4.52 0.49 -26.87
C GLU A 249 3.80 -0.55 -27.71
N ASP A 250 2.67 -0.19 -28.35
CA ASP A 250 1.79 -1.15 -29.03
C ASP A 250 1.42 -2.36 -28.14
N ASN A 251 1.15 -2.08 -26.87
CA ASN A 251 0.87 -3.07 -25.83
C ASN A 251 2.00 -4.08 -25.55
N MET A 252 3.23 -3.81 -25.99
CA MET A 252 4.41 -4.65 -25.78
C MET A 252 5.47 -3.91 -24.96
N TYR A 253 6.18 -4.59 -24.07
CA TYR A 253 7.33 -4.03 -23.39
C TYR A 253 8.59 -4.11 -24.26
N LYS A 254 8.69 -3.21 -25.26
CA LYS A 254 9.78 -3.24 -26.26
C LYS A 254 11.16 -2.93 -25.68
N LYS A 255 11.21 -2.12 -24.61
CA LYS A 255 12.46 -1.73 -23.92
C LYS A 255 12.94 -2.73 -22.88
N SER A 256 12.39 -3.96 -22.85
CA SER A 256 12.79 -4.99 -21.89
C SER A 256 14.29 -5.31 -21.94
N ASN A 257 14.92 -5.14 -23.09
CA ASN A 257 16.34 -5.45 -23.28
C ASN A 257 17.27 -4.27 -22.95
N GLU A 258 16.72 -3.09 -22.66
CA GLU A 258 17.48 -1.89 -22.27
C GLU A 258 17.66 -1.78 -20.75
N TYR A 259 16.73 -2.36 -19.99
CA TYR A 259 16.68 -2.32 -18.53
C TYR A 259 16.76 -3.71 -17.94
N ASP A 260 17.50 -3.85 -16.85
CA ASP A 260 17.58 -5.06 -16.03
C ASP A 260 16.20 -5.39 -15.42
N TYR A 261 16.03 -6.60 -14.92
CA TYR A 261 14.85 -6.99 -14.17
C TYR A 261 14.67 -6.10 -12.93
N PRO A 262 13.44 -5.88 -12.46
CA PRO A 262 13.23 -5.16 -11.21
C PRO A 262 13.76 -5.95 -10.02
N SER A 263 14.21 -5.25 -8.98
CA SER A 263 14.49 -5.91 -7.71
C SER A 263 13.17 -6.26 -7.00
N VAL A 264 13.20 -7.30 -6.15
CA VAL A 264 12.04 -7.68 -5.32
C VAL A 264 11.53 -6.50 -4.47
N GLY A 265 12.45 -5.71 -3.91
CA GLY A 265 12.10 -4.52 -3.12
C GLY A 265 11.40 -3.43 -3.95
N GLN A 266 11.88 -3.17 -5.16
CA GLN A 266 11.23 -2.22 -6.09
C GLN A 266 9.80 -2.68 -6.45
N LEU A 267 9.62 -3.98 -6.71
CA LEU A 267 8.30 -4.54 -6.99
C LEU A 267 7.35 -4.38 -5.80
N ILE A 268 7.78 -4.73 -4.59
CA ILE A 268 6.97 -4.57 -3.37
C ILE A 268 6.55 -3.10 -3.19
N GLN A 269 7.48 -2.17 -3.39
CA GLN A 269 7.20 -0.74 -3.31
C GLN A 269 6.14 -0.32 -4.33
N LYS A 270 6.29 -0.70 -5.61
CA LYS A 270 5.35 -0.30 -6.66
C LYS A 270 3.99 -0.97 -6.56
N LEU A 271 3.91 -2.22 -6.12
CA LEU A 271 2.63 -2.88 -5.83
C LEU A 271 1.89 -2.17 -4.70
N LYS A 272 2.60 -1.77 -3.63
CA LYS A 272 2.04 -1.01 -2.51
C LYS A 272 1.57 0.38 -2.93
N GLU A 273 2.42 1.14 -3.64
CA GLU A 273 2.09 2.49 -4.14
C GLU A 273 0.82 2.50 -5.00
N ASN A 274 0.64 1.48 -5.84
CA ASN A 274 -0.51 1.36 -6.75
C ASN A 274 -1.65 0.48 -6.17
N ASN A 275 -1.58 0.10 -4.89
CA ASN A 275 -2.61 -0.69 -4.20
C ASN A 275 -3.00 -2.01 -4.91
N ILE A 276 -2.02 -2.68 -5.53
CA ILE A 276 -2.19 -3.95 -6.26
C ILE A 276 -1.79 -5.11 -5.35
N GLN A 277 -2.68 -6.09 -5.23
CA GLN A 277 -2.50 -7.27 -4.39
C GLN A 277 -2.23 -8.49 -5.29
N PRO A 278 -1.00 -9.04 -5.30
CA PRO A 278 -0.70 -10.19 -6.13
C PRO A 278 -1.22 -11.49 -5.53
N ILE A 279 -1.74 -12.35 -6.38
CA ILE A 279 -2.14 -13.73 -6.09
C ILE A 279 -1.24 -14.63 -6.94
N PHE A 280 -0.27 -15.29 -6.30
CA PHE A 280 0.64 -16.21 -6.97
C PHE A 280 -0.03 -17.58 -7.06
N ALA A 281 -0.51 -17.95 -8.24
CA ALA A 281 -1.07 -19.28 -8.52
C ALA A 281 -0.01 -20.09 -9.27
N VAL A 282 0.74 -20.90 -8.54
CA VAL A 282 1.95 -21.54 -9.07
C VAL A 282 1.96 -23.03 -8.78
N THR A 283 2.67 -23.81 -9.58
CA THR A 283 2.76 -25.26 -9.36
C THR A 283 3.51 -25.60 -8.07
N LYS A 284 3.29 -26.81 -7.59
CA LYS A 284 3.90 -27.33 -6.35
C LYS A 284 5.42 -27.22 -6.31
N LYS A 285 6.08 -27.35 -7.47
CA LYS A 285 7.54 -27.30 -7.63
C LYS A 285 8.12 -25.99 -7.09
N VAL A 286 7.47 -24.86 -7.39
CA VAL A 286 7.96 -23.52 -7.06
C VAL A 286 7.20 -22.84 -5.91
N TYR A 287 6.14 -23.48 -5.39
CA TYR A 287 5.29 -22.96 -4.32
C TYR A 287 6.08 -22.36 -3.14
N ASN A 288 7.06 -23.07 -2.60
CA ASN A 288 7.85 -22.60 -1.44
C ASN A 288 8.65 -21.32 -1.72
N THR A 289 9.04 -21.10 -2.98
CA THR A 289 9.75 -19.88 -3.39
C THR A 289 8.79 -18.69 -3.37
N TYR A 290 7.60 -18.84 -3.95
CA TYR A 290 6.59 -17.79 -3.95
C TYR A 290 5.98 -17.56 -2.56
N GLU A 291 5.94 -18.57 -1.69
CA GLU A 291 5.54 -18.38 -0.29
C GLU A 291 6.51 -17.44 0.45
N LYS A 292 7.82 -17.57 0.21
CA LYS A 292 8.82 -16.66 0.78
C LYS A 292 8.69 -15.24 0.23
N LEU A 293 8.43 -15.09 -1.07
CA LEU A 293 8.17 -13.80 -1.70
C LEU A 293 6.90 -13.14 -1.10
N SER A 294 5.83 -13.92 -0.96
CA SER A 294 4.56 -13.47 -0.38
C SER A 294 4.71 -13.02 1.08
N LYS A 295 5.64 -13.57 1.86
CA LYS A 295 5.91 -13.09 3.23
C LYS A 295 6.48 -11.67 3.27
N MET A 296 7.09 -11.21 2.16
CA MET A 296 7.63 -9.85 2.05
C MET A 296 6.58 -8.84 1.53
N ILE A 297 5.52 -9.31 0.87
CA ILE A 297 4.43 -8.47 0.37
C ILE A 297 3.29 -8.48 1.39
N PRO A 298 2.93 -7.35 2.04
CA PRO A 298 1.94 -7.35 3.11
C PRO A 298 0.56 -7.90 2.73
N LYS A 299 0.16 -7.70 1.47
CA LYS A 299 -1.13 -8.11 0.90
C LYS A 299 -0.93 -8.95 -0.35
N SER A 300 -0.52 -10.20 -0.16
CA SER A 300 -0.46 -11.19 -1.23
C SER A 300 -0.93 -12.55 -0.73
N ALA A 301 -1.30 -13.40 -1.68
CA ALA A 301 -1.68 -14.78 -1.43
C ALA A 301 -0.88 -15.71 -2.37
N VAL A 302 -0.68 -16.95 -1.94
CA VAL A 302 -0.09 -18.00 -2.77
C VAL A 302 -1.04 -19.18 -2.76
N GLY A 303 -1.28 -19.76 -3.92
CA GLY A 303 -2.06 -20.97 -4.06
C GLY A 303 -1.35 -21.97 -4.95
N GLU A 304 -1.47 -23.25 -4.61
CA GLU A 304 -0.97 -24.35 -5.44
C GLU A 304 -1.90 -24.52 -6.65
N LEU A 305 -1.37 -24.21 -7.83
CA LEU A 305 -1.99 -24.47 -9.11
C LEU A 305 -1.77 -25.95 -9.45
N GLN A 306 -2.86 -26.65 -9.79
CA GLN A 306 -2.75 -27.99 -10.36
C GLN A 306 -2.10 -27.89 -11.74
N GLU A 307 -1.36 -28.92 -12.17
CA GLU A 307 -0.67 -28.92 -13.48
C GLU A 307 -1.60 -28.67 -14.67
N ASN A 308 -2.91 -28.89 -14.50
CA ASN A 308 -3.91 -28.62 -15.51
C ASN A 308 -4.74 -27.34 -15.23
N SER A 309 -4.30 -26.44 -14.35
CA SER A 309 -5.01 -25.18 -14.00
C SER A 309 -6.49 -25.28 -13.60
N ASN A 310 -7.07 -26.46 -13.40
CA ASN A 310 -8.53 -26.63 -13.25
C ASN A 310 -9.06 -26.05 -11.93
N ASN A 311 -8.20 -25.85 -10.94
CA ASN A 311 -8.54 -25.28 -9.64
C ASN A 311 -8.35 -23.76 -9.57
N ILE A 312 -7.96 -23.08 -10.66
CA ILE A 312 -7.61 -21.65 -10.64
C ILE A 312 -8.74 -20.75 -10.14
N VAL A 313 -9.99 -21.03 -10.52
CA VAL A 313 -11.15 -20.25 -10.11
C VAL A 313 -11.33 -20.31 -8.59
N GLN A 314 -11.27 -21.52 -8.03
CA GLN A 314 -11.39 -21.74 -6.58
C GLN A 314 -10.19 -21.17 -5.80
N LEU A 315 -9.01 -21.16 -6.40
CA LEU A 315 -7.80 -20.57 -5.84
C LEU A 315 -7.97 -19.06 -5.71
N ILE A 316 -8.42 -18.38 -6.78
CA ILE A 316 -8.65 -16.93 -6.79
C ILE A 316 -9.73 -16.55 -5.77
N GLN A 317 -10.82 -17.32 -5.67
CA GLN A 317 -11.87 -17.08 -4.68
C GLN A 317 -11.33 -17.16 -3.24
N ARG A 318 -10.59 -18.23 -2.91
CA ARG A 318 -9.96 -18.38 -1.58
C ARG A 318 -8.95 -17.27 -1.29
N ALA A 319 -8.08 -16.98 -2.26
CA ALA A 319 -7.09 -15.90 -2.14
C ALA A 319 -7.76 -14.55 -1.92
N TYR A 320 -8.87 -14.26 -2.59
CA TYR A 320 -9.64 -13.06 -2.36
C TYR A 320 -10.24 -13.03 -0.95
N ASP A 321 -10.83 -14.13 -0.47
CA ASP A 321 -11.41 -14.20 0.88
C ASP A 321 -10.34 -14.00 1.96
N ASP A 322 -9.16 -14.59 1.79
CA ASP A 322 -8.01 -14.41 2.67
C ASP A 322 -7.51 -12.96 2.66
N LEU A 323 -7.27 -12.40 1.47
CA LEU A 323 -6.80 -11.01 1.30
C LEU A 323 -7.78 -9.98 1.84
N SER A 324 -9.08 -10.21 1.62
CA SER A 324 -10.15 -9.29 2.01
C SER A 324 -10.49 -9.39 3.49
N SER A 325 -10.21 -10.52 4.14
CA SER A 325 -10.41 -10.71 5.58
C SER A 325 -9.24 -10.21 6.43
N LYS A 326 -8.04 -10.09 5.85
CA LYS A 326 -6.88 -9.47 6.48
C LYS A 326 -6.91 -7.96 6.31
N ILE A 327 -7.07 -7.20 7.40
CA ILE A 327 -7.05 -5.73 7.37
C ILE A 327 -5.74 -5.23 7.95
N ILE A 328 -4.97 -4.50 7.14
CA ILE A 328 -3.69 -3.90 7.55
C ILE A 328 -3.81 -2.38 7.40
N LEU A 329 -3.78 -1.63 8.49
CA LEU A 329 -3.84 -0.17 8.50
C LEU A 329 -2.41 0.40 8.55
N GLU A 330 -2.03 1.17 7.53
CA GLU A 330 -0.73 1.82 7.44
C GLU A 330 -0.87 3.32 7.16
N HIS A 331 0.20 4.06 7.44
CA HIS A 331 0.29 5.50 7.15
C HIS A 331 1.16 5.79 5.92
N SER A 332 0.94 6.95 5.30
CA SER A 332 1.88 7.51 4.31
C SER A 332 3.27 7.76 4.91
N SER A 333 4.27 8.06 4.06
CA SER A 333 5.60 8.45 4.55
C SER A 333 5.51 9.66 5.50
N VAL A 334 6.26 9.63 6.59
CA VAL A 334 6.30 10.67 7.62
C VAL A 334 7.75 11.07 7.92
N PRO A 335 8.02 12.33 8.31
CA PRO A 335 9.35 12.74 8.75
C PRO A 335 9.74 12.02 10.04
N SER A 336 11.05 11.89 10.29
CA SER A 336 11.61 11.25 11.49
C SER A 336 11.20 11.93 12.81
N SER A 337 10.71 13.17 12.74
CA SER A 337 10.15 13.91 13.87
C SER A 337 8.77 13.42 14.32
N ILE A 338 8.10 12.56 13.54
CA ILE A 338 6.80 11.98 13.87
C ILE A 338 6.96 10.48 14.09
N LYS A 339 6.45 10.00 15.23
CA LYS A 339 6.35 8.58 15.56
C LYS A 339 4.88 8.18 15.62
N ILE A 340 4.54 7.06 15.00
CA ILE A 340 3.17 6.53 14.95
C ILE A 340 3.21 5.08 15.43
N SER A 341 2.25 4.71 16.27
CA SER A 341 2.00 3.33 16.69
C SER A 341 0.52 3.01 16.70
N TYR A 342 0.20 1.73 16.61
CA TYR A 342 -1.16 1.22 16.50
C TYR A 342 -1.43 0.14 17.54
N ASP A 343 -2.61 0.24 18.15
CA ASP A 343 -3.24 -0.86 18.87
C ASP A 343 -4.41 -1.38 18.04
N SER A 344 -4.47 -2.70 17.83
CA SER A 344 -5.51 -3.33 17.02
C SER A 344 -6.56 -3.99 17.90
N PHE A 345 -7.82 -3.60 17.74
CA PHE A 345 -8.97 -4.17 18.43
C PHE A 345 -9.81 -4.97 17.44
N CYS A 346 -9.42 -6.24 17.28
CA CYS A 346 -10.06 -7.20 16.39
C CYS A 346 -11.19 -7.96 17.11
N LEU A 347 -12.17 -8.48 16.37
CA LEU A 347 -13.36 -9.14 16.93
C LEU A 347 -13.04 -10.42 17.73
N ASN A 348 -11.93 -11.10 17.42
CA ASN A 348 -11.55 -12.38 18.01
C ASN A 348 -10.63 -12.25 19.26
N GLN A 349 -10.73 -11.15 20.02
CA GLN A 349 -9.94 -10.86 21.24
C GLN A 349 -8.42 -10.77 21.09
N VAL A 350 -7.86 -11.03 19.91
CA VAL A 350 -6.43 -10.77 19.66
C VAL A 350 -6.22 -9.27 19.59
N HIS A 351 -5.68 -8.74 20.67
CA HIS A 351 -5.32 -7.33 20.80
C HIS A 351 -3.81 -7.18 20.68
N THR A 352 -3.35 -6.61 19.57
CA THR A 352 -1.95 -6.18 19.45
C THR A 352 -1.84 -4.75 19.96
N LYS A 353 -0.72 -4.43 20.62
CA LYS A 353 -0.44 -3.09 21.14
C LYS A 353 0.92 -2.59 20.68
N ASN A 354 1.04 -1.28 20.53
CA ASN A 354 2.27 -0.56 20.17
C ASN A 354 2.98 -1.15 18.93
N GLN A 355 2.21 -1.53 17.92
CA GLN A 355 2.75 -2.07 16.68
C GLN A 355 3.01 -0.93 15.66
N PRO A 356 3.94 -1.11 14.72
CA PRO A 356 4.22 -0.12 13.67
C PRO A 356 3.08 0.01 12.65
N ARG A 357 2.15 -0.96 12.62
CA ARG A 357 0.96 -0.98 11.77
C ARG A 357 -0.21 -1.64 12.50
N GLY A 358 -1.44 -1.30 12.11
CA GLY A 358 -2.63 -2.01 12.59
C GLY A 358 -2.84 -3.29 11.79
N GLU A 359 -3.16 -4.41 12.44
CA GLU A 359 -3.39 -5.70 11.77
C GLU A 359 -4.51 -6.47 12.45
N CYS A 360 -5.53 -6.85 11.68
CA CYS A 360 -6.60 -7.76 12.10
C CYS A 360 -6.85 -8.82 11.02
N ASP A 361 -6.85 -10.08 11.42
CA ASP A 361 -7.16 -11.21 10.52
C ASP A 361 -8.61 -11.67 10.70
N ASN A 362 -9.12 -12.42 9.71
CA ASN A 362 -10.44 -13.05 9.72
C ASN A 362 -11.62 -12.08 9.89
N VAL A 363 -11.50 -10.87 9.33
CA VAL A 363 -12.55 -9.84 9.36
C VAL A 363 -13.60 -10.12 8.27
N LYS A 364 -14.83 -10.39 8.69
CA LYS A 364 -15.94 -10.71 7.79
C LYS A 364 -16.60 -9.45 7.26
N ILE A 365 -17.50 -9.62 6.31
CA ILE A 365 -18.32 -8.52 5.78
C ILE A 365 -19.24 -8.01 6.91
N LYS A 366 -19.45 -6.69 7.00
CA LYS A 366 -20.17 -5.96 8.05
C LYS A 366 -19.51 -5.95 9.44
N ASP A 367 -18.44 -6.71 9.64
CA ASP A 367 -17.63 -6.64 10.86
C ASP A 367 -17.02 -5.26 11.03
N LYS A 368 -17.04 -4.78 12.28
CA LYS A 368 -16.50 -3.49 12.69
C LYS A 368 -15.29 -3.73 13.59
N ILE A 369 -14.13 -3.27 13.16
CA ILE A 369 -12.88 -3.31 13.93
C ILE A 369 -12.42 -1.89 14.23
N THR A 370 -11.60 -1.74 15.27
CA THR A 370 -11.05 -0.43 15.65
C THR A 370 -9.55 -0.51 15.81
N PHE A 371 -8.86 0.49 15.29
CA PHE A 371 -7.44 0.73 15.51
C PHE A 371 -7.30 1.99 16.35
N GLN A 372 -6.60 1.91 17.47
CA GLN A 372 -6.21 3.11 18.21
C GLN A 372 -4.85 3.55 17.69
N VAL A 373 -4.82 4.75 17.15
CA VAL A 373 -3.63 5.35 16.54
C VAL A 373 -3.04 6.34 17.54
N GLN A 374 -1.77 6.17 17.84
CA GLN A 374 -1.01 7.05 18.71
C GLN A 374 0.05 7.77 17.89
N ILE A 375 0.00 9.10 17.89
CA ILE A 375 0.94 9.95 17.16
C ILE A 375 1.67 10.87 18.13
N THR A 376 3.01 10.86 18.05
CA THR A 376 3.89 11.68 18.90
C THR A 376 4.85 12.47 18.02
N ALA A 377 4.96 13.77 18.26
CA ALA A 377 6.02 14.60 17.67
C ALA A 377 7.21 14.68 18.63
N THR A 378 8.44 14.55 18.14
CA THR A 378 9.66 14.68 18.96
C THR A 378 10.11 16.14 19.15
N SER A 379 9.69 17.01 18.25
CA SER A 379 9.98 18.44 18.26
C SER A 379 8.77 19.25 17.79
N CYS A 380 8.88 20.57 17.80
CA CYS A 380 7.91 21.43 17.12
C CYS A 380 7.99 21.15 15.62
N VAL A 381 6.85 20.78 15.03
CA VAL A 381 6.76 20.40 13.62
C VAL A 381 5.98 21.46 12.83
N GLU A 382 6.27 21.58 11.54
CA GLU A 382 5.42 22.36 10.65
C GLU A 382 4.06 21.68 10.45
N ASN A 383 3.08 22.48 10.04
CA ASN A 383 1.76 21.98 9.68
C ASN A 383 1.89 21.02 8.49
N GLN A 384 1.42 19.79 8.66
CA GLN A 384 1.52 18.75 7.63
C GLN A 384 0.32 17.83 7.66
N THR A 385 0.16 17.06 6.59
CA THR A 385 -0.93 16.10 6.44
C THR A 385 -0.36 14.74 6.11
N LEU A 386 -0.92 13.71 6.73
CA LEU A 386 -0.66 12.31 6.39
C LEU A 386 -1.98 11.57 6.19
N THR A 387 -1.93 10.41 5.54
CA THR A 387 -3.09 9.55 5.32
C THR A 387 -2.92 8.22 6.04
N LEU A 388 -4.00 7.72 6.64
CA LEU A 388 -4.09 6.36 7.16
C LEU A 388 -4.99 5.54 6.25
N GLN A 389 -4.47 4.46 5.66
CA GLN A 389 -5.17 3.70 4.64
C GLN A 389 -5.10 2.20 4.95
N PRO A 390 -6.22 1.46 4.88
CA PRO A 390 -6.19 0.02 4.92
C PRO A 390 -5.68 -0.51 3.57
N LEU A 391 -4.60 -1.27 3.58
CA LEU A 391 -4.00 -1.82 2.36
C LEU A 391 -5.00 -2.68 1.59
N GLY A 392 -5.10 -2.44 0.28
CA GLY A 392 -6.05 -3.08 -0.63
C GLY A 392 -7.37 -2.33 -0.81
N PHE A 393 -7.60 -1.24 -0.08
CA PHE A 393 -8.80 -0.41 -0.15
C PHE A 393 -8.44 1.02 -0.57
N THR A 394 -9.41 1.79 -1.05
CA THR A 394 -9.16 3.16 -1.53
C THR A 394 -9.60 4.24 -0.55
N ASP A 395 -10.39 3.86 0.46
CA ASP A 395 -10.79 4.76 1.51
C ASP A 395 -9.62 5.01 2.49
N PHE A 396 -9.47 6.24 2.96
CA PHE A 396 -8.43 6.62 3.91
C PHE A 396 -8.94 7.68 4.89
N THR A 397 -8.28 7.76 6.04
CA THR A 397 -8.44 8.85 7.01
C THR A 397 -7.34 9.88 6.78
N THR A 398 -7.73 11.13 6.57
CA THR A 398 -6.81 12.27 6.51
C THR A 398 -6.47 12.74 7.92
N VAL A 399 -5.20 12.85 8.25
CA VAL A 399 -4.73 13.34 9.55
C VAL A 399 -3.96 14.63 9.33
N ARG A 400 -4.54 15.75 9.80
CA ARG A 400 -3.91 17.07 9.78
C ARG A 400 -3.18 17.28 11.10
N ILE A 401 -1.88 17.50 11.03
CA ILE A 401 -1.02 17.69 12.20
C ILE A 401 -0.66 19.17 12.30
N HIS A 402 -0.96 19.74 13.46
CA HIS A 402 -0.59 21.08 13.88
C HIS A 402 0.32 20.98 15.10
N SER A 403 1.36 21.80 15.16
CA SER A 403 2.21 21.86 16.35
C SER A 403 1.62 22.79 17.41
N ARG A 404 1.65 22.33 18.65
CA ARG A 404 1.22 23.08 19.84
C ARG A 404 2.43 23.42 20.71
N CYS A 405 3.32 24.26 20.17
CA CYS A 405 4.49 24.76 20.89
C CYS A 405 4.32 26.18 21.45
N ASN A 406 3.40 26.96 20.89
CA ASN A 406 3.09 28.27 21.43
C ASN A 406 2.17 28.12 22.65
N CYS A 407 2.50 28.81 23.73
CA CYS A 407 1.63 28.91 24.88
C CYS A 407 0.47 29.86 24.53
N GLU A 408 -0.75 29.35 24.60
CA GLU A 408 -1.97 30.16 24.53
C GLU A 408 -2.16 30.84 25.89
N CYS A 409 -1.66 32.05 25.99
CA CYS A 409 -1.78 32.87 27.18
C CYS A 409 -3.00 33.77 27.00
N ASP A 410 -4.07 33.50 27.74
CA ASP A 410 -5.18 34.46 27.86
C ASP A 410 -4.62 35.71 28.56
N GLU A 411 -4.23 36.69 27.76
CA GLU A 411 -3.71 37.96 28.23
C GLU A 411 -4.89 38.88 28.55
N GLU A 412 -5.00 39.27 29.83
CA GLU A 412 -5.84 40.41 30.19
C GLU A 412 -5.29 41.67 29.52
N LEU A 413 -6.18 42.57 29.07
CA LEU A 413 -5.78 43.84 28.47
C LEU A 413 -4.73 44.56 29.35
N PRO A 414 -3.58 44.96 28.78
CA PRO A 414 -2.51 45.57 29.56
C PRO A 414 -2.97 46.88 30.19
N SER A 415 -2.68 47.07 31.48
CA SER A 415 -2.89 48.34 32.16
C SER A 415 -1.78 49.33 31.79
N LYS A 416 -2.05 50.65 31.80
CA LYS A 416 -1.04 51.68 31.48
C LYS A 416 0.21 51.65 32.39
N SER A 417 0.12 51.00 33.56
CA SER A 417 1.21 50.84 34.51
C SER A 417 2.05 49.58 34.28
N ASP A 418 1.57 48.63 33.47
CA ASP A 418 2.32 47.41 33.19
C ASP A 418 3.56 47.73 32.33
N CYS A 419 4.67 47.02 32.59
CA CYS A 419 5.91 47.13 31.79
C CYS A 419 6.44 48.57 31.64
N ASN A 420 6.23 49.42 32.66
CA ASN A 420 6.55 50.85 32.63
C ASN A 420 5.93 51.60 31.44
N GLY A 421 4.81 51.09 30.90
CA GLY A 421 4.09 51.68 29.77
C GLY A 421 4.77 51.54 28.41
N GLN A 422 5.87 50.77 28.30
CA GLN A 422 6.67 50.65 27.07
C GLN A 422 6.77 49.20 26.53
N GLY A 423 5.90 48.29 26.96
CA GLY A 423 5.94 46.90 26.50
C GLY A 423 4.62 46.18 26.67
N ASN A 424 4.56 44.97 26.14
CA ASN A 424 3.38 44.10 26.26
C ASN A 424 3.67 42.95 27.23
N ILE A 425 2.65 42.50 27.95
CA ILE A 425 2.79 41.31 28.79
C ILE A 425 2.54 40.09 27.93
N ASN A 426 3.55 39.23 27.76
CA ASN A 426 3.41 37.91 27.16
C ASN A 426 3.58 36.83 28.22
N CYS A 427 2.52 36.07 28.50
CA CYS A 427 2.50 34.97 29.48
C CYS A 427 3.06 35.36 30.88
N GLY A 428 2.77 36.57 31.34
CA GLY A 428 3.20 37.07 32.66
C GLY A 428 4.58 37.71 32.71
N ILE A 429 5.24 37.91 31.55
CA ILE A 429 6.52 38.62 31.40
C ILE A 429 6.33 39.82 30.49
N CYS A 430 7.03 40.93 30.78
CA CYS A 430 7.12 42.07 29.87
C CYS A 430 8.09 41.79 28.73
N ARG A 431 7.63 41.95 27.48
CA ARG A 431 8.44 41.85 26.26
C ARG A 431 8.41 43.13 25.45
#